data_AF-A0A925NKE8-F1
#
_entry.id   AF-A0A925NKE8-F1
#
_cell.length_a   1.000
_cell.length_b   1.000
_cell.length_c   1.000
_cell.angle_alpha   90.00
_cell.angle_beta   90.00
_cell.angle_gamma   90.00
#
_symmetry.space_group_name_H-M   'P 1'
#
loop_
_entity.id
_entity.type
_entity.pdbx_description
1 polymer ?
#
loop_
_entity_poly.entity_id
_entity_poly.type
_entity_poly.pdbx_seq_one_letter_code
_entity_poly.pdbx_strand_id
1 'polypeptide(L)'
;MLKYPRCPKNFRKIFRHSLLIALCAVSADASFLAAPSACAQGGYDVSDVYNPDDNGKEEATQDGGGNGSGRAQIAKPIEVNDVGGWFNQYDKIRRHYEMTAEERQYFDQLIARGPNVNLGEDDAKFLQGLAQRYADAFNQMKDVDAISETSSLHTAYGIYLIEEANLCGDYMRVFTERNPADKNGRPLIPGMADRRKALLNSEKALKNMEYHIKQSFNLR
;
A
#
# COMPACT_ATOMS: atom_id res chain seq x y z
N MET A 1 35.82 20.03 -23.34
CA MET A 1 35.26 18.68 -23.61
C MET A 1 35.29 17.87 -22.33
N LEU A 2 34.16 17.72 -21.65
CA LEU A 2 34.04 16.98 -20.38
C LEU A 2 33.56 15.55 -20.68
N LYS A 3 34.41 14.55 -20.36
CA LYS A 3 34.08 13.12 -20.45
C LYS A 3 33.30 12.72 -19.19
N TYR A 4 32.06 12.29 -19.34
CA TYR A 4 31.28 11.67 -18.27
C TYR A 4 31.71 10.22 -18.03
N PRO A 5 31.77 9.75 -16.77
CA PRO A 5 32.09 8.36 -16.46
C PRO A 5 30.93 7.42 -16.82
N ARG A 6 31.27 6.25 -17.39
CA ARG A 6 30.32 5.21 -17.77
C ARG A 6 29.75 4.51 -16.54
N CYS A 7 28.43 4.37 -16.51
CA CYS A 7 27.66 3.67 -15.48
C CYS A 7 27.98 2.15 -15.48
N PRO A 8 28.23 1.50 -14.31
CA PRO A 8 28.58 0.09 -14.24
C PRO A 8 27.39 -0.83 -14.54
N LYS A 9 27.61 -1.78 -15.46
CA LYS A 9 26.60 -2.72 -16.04
C LYS A 9 26.02 -3.76 -15.06
N ASN A 10 26.29 -3.67 -13.76
CA ASN A 10 25.93 -4.72 -12.79
C ASN A 10 24.73 -4.38 -11.87
N PHE A 11 24.08 -3.24 -12.03
CA PHE A 11 22.96 -2.85 -11.16
C PHE A 11 21.63 -3.60 -11.45
N ARG A 12 21.50 -4.27 -12.60
CA ARG A 12 20.24 -4.92 -13.01
C ARG A 12 19.99 -6.31 -12.41
N LYS A 13 20.98 -6.95 -11.77
CA LYS A 13 20.82 -8.32 -11.25
C LYS A 13 20.34 -8.39 -9.79
N ILE A 14 20.54 -7.34 -8.99
CA ILE A 14 20.14 -7.36 -7.58
C ILE A 14 18.63 -7.04 -7.41
N PHE A 15 18.04 -6.27 -8.33
CA PHE A 15 16.62 -5.91 -8.25
C PHE A 15 15.65 -7.05 -8.63
N ARG A 16 16.11 -8.05 -9.40
CA ARG A 16 15.23 -9.14 -9.86
C ARG A 16 14.98 -10.23 -8.81
N HIS A 17 15.81 -10.34 -7.78
CA HIS A 17 15.61 -11.34 -6.72
C HIS A 17 14.72 -10.84 -5.56
N SER A 18 14.61 -9.53 -5.37
CA SER A 18 13.69 -8.97 -4.36
C SER A 18 12.23 -8.90 -4.83
N LEU A 19 11.97 -8.93 -6.15
CA LEU A 19 10.62 -8.86 -6.70
C LEU A 19 9.89 -10.23 -6.69
N LEU A 20 10.63 -11.34 -6.63
CA LEU A 20 10.08 -12.70 -6.71
C LEU A 20 9.56 -13.24 -5.36
N ILE A 21 9.84 -12.55 -4.24
CA ILE A 21 9.29 -12.91 -2.92
C ILE A 21 7.96 -12.19 -2.64
N ALA A 22 7.64 -11.12 -3.38
CA ALA A 22 6.40 -10.36 -3.22
C ALA A 22 5.22 -10.91 -4.04
N LEU A 23 5.43 -11.89 -4.92
CA LEU A 23 4.41 -12.33 -5.90
C LEU A 23 3.63 -13.61 -5.53
N CYS A 24 3.84 -14.19 -4.34
CA CYS A 24 3.13 -15.40 -3.91
C CYS A 24 1.94 -15.15 -2.96
N ALA A 25 1.50 -13.90 -2.75
CA ALA A 25 0.44 -13.58 -1.79
C ALA A 25 -0.76 -12.81 -2.37
N VAL A 26 -0.87 -12.65 -3.69
CA VAL A 26 -2.00 -11.95 -4.30
C VAL A 26 -2.84 -12.93 -5.11
N SER A 27 -3.63 -13.72 -4.39
CA SER A 27 -4.82 -14.38 -4.93
C SER A 27 -5.89 -14.36 -3.85
N ALA A 28 -6.52 -13.21 -3.68
CA ALA A 28 -7.73 -13.07 -2.89
C ALA A 28 -8.65 -12.05 -3.57
N ASP A 29 -9.79 -12.56 -4.02
CA ASP A 29 -10.84 -11.89 -4.76
C ASP A 29 -11.36 -10.60 -4.10
N ALA A 30 -11.41 -9.54 -4.90
CA ALA A 30 -12.01 -8.25 -4.59
C ALA A 30 -13.54 -8.27 -4.76
N SER A 31 -14.23 -9.16 -4.06
CA SER A 31 -15.70 -9.23 -4.08
C SER A 31 -16.25 -9.28 -2.66
N PHE A 32 -16.36 -8.12 -1.98
CA PHE A 32 -17.42 -7.86 -0.99
C PHE A 32 -17.42 -6.39 -0.51
N LEU A 33 -18.16 -5.54 -1.23
CA LEU A 33 -18.74 -4.30 -0.73
C LEU A 33 -20.25 -4.36 -1.00
N ALA A 34 -21.05 -4.58 0.04
CA ALA A 34 -22.49 -4.31 0.08
C ALA A 34 -22.94 -4.31 1.56
N ALA A 35 -23.60 -3.31 2.15
CA ALA A 35 -24.00 -1.91 1.86
C ALA A 35 -24.62 -1.39 3.21
N PRO A 36 -25.22 -0.17 3.40
CA PRO A 36 -25.63 0.88 2.43
C PRO A 36 -25.00 2.26 2.77
N SER A 37 -24.94 3.31 1.95
CA SER A 37 -25.57 3.72 0.70
C SER A 37 -24.66 4.77 0.01
N ALA A 38 -24.68 4.76 -1.33
CA ALA A 38 -24.38 5.88 -2.22
C ALA A 38 -23.03 6.62 -2.06
N CYS A 39 -22.00 6.16 -2.78
CA CYS A 39 -21.18 6.96 -3.71
C CYS A 39 -20.10 6.07 -4.36
N ALA A 40 -19.95 6.20 -5.68
CA ALA A 40 -18.79 5.86 -6.52
C ALA A 40 -18.45 4.36 -6.77
N GLN A 41 -18.96 3.86 -7.90
CA GLN A 41 -18.28 2.87 -8.74
C GLN A 41 -16.94 3.45 -9.25
N GLY A 42 -15.84 2.88 -8.78
CA GLY A 42 -14.51 3.06 -9.34
C GLY A 42 -13.74 1.76 -9.16
N GLY A 43 -14.12 0.72 -9.91
CA GLY A 43 -13.37 -0.53 -9.94
C GLY A 43 -12.05 -0.30 -10.65
N TYR A 44 -10.93 -0.59 -9.99
CA TYR A 44 -9.64 -0.64 -10.65
C TYR A 44 -9.60 -1.89 -11.53
N ASP A 45 -9.54 -1.70 -12.86
CA ASP A 45 -9.20 -2.76 -13.79
C ASP A 45 -7.69 -3.01 -13.70
N VAL A 46 -7.32 -4.20 -13.24
CA VAL A 46 -5.92 -4.63 -13.05
C VAL A 46 -5.36 -5.32 -14.29
N SER A 47 -6.11 -5.38 -15.41
CA SER A 47 -5.71 -6.12 -16.60
C SER A 47 -4.87 -5.33 -17.62
N ASP A 48 -4.72 -4.00 -17.47
CA ASP A 48 -3.99 -3.16 -18.44
C ASP A 48 -2.53 -2.84 -18.05
N VAL A 49 -2.06 -3.26 -16.89
CA VAL A 49 -0.68 -2.98 -16.46
C VAL A 49 0.25 -4.10 -16.94
N TYR A 50 0.76 -3.94 -18.16
CA TYR A 50 2.05 -4.43 -18.70
C TYR A 50 1.93 -5.13 -20.07
N ASN A 51 2.08 -4.36 -21.15
CA ASN A 51 2.42 -4.90 -22.47
C ASN A 51 3.90 -4.59 -22.79
N PRO A 52 4.82 -5.56 -22.74
CA PRO A 52 6.26 -5.32 -22.86
C PRO A 52 6.79 -5.06 -24.28
N ASP A 53 5.92 -4.95 -25.30
CA ASP A 53 6.33 -5.07 -26.71
C ASP A 53 6.21 -3.79 -27.56
N ASP A 54 6.13 -2.59 -26.97
CA ASP A 54 6.14 -1.35 -27.77
C ASP A 54 7.57 -0.89 -28.12
N ASN A 55 8.10 -1.48 -29.19
CA ASN A 55 9.28 -0.99 -29.88
C ASN A 55 8.92 0.25 -30.70
N GLY A 56 9.32 1.41 -30.19
CA GLY A 56 9.14 2.70 -30.83
C GLY A 56 9.52 2.73 -32.32
N LYS A 57 8.63 3.33 -33.12
CA LYS A 57 8.96 3.93 -34.40
C LYS A 57 8.57 5.40 -34.36
N GLU A 58 9.59 6.24 -34.42
CA GLU A 58 9.50 7.66 -34.72
C GLU A 58 8.95 7.83 -36.14
N GLU A 59 7.86 8.59 -36.31
CA GLU A 59 7.51 9.21 -37.59
C GLU A 59 7.76 10.71 -37.50
N ALA A 60 8.65 11.17 -38.36
CA ALA A 60 8.96 12.57 -38.58
C ALA A 60 7.84 13.24 -39.37
N THR A 61 7.50 14.48 -39.03
CA THR A 61 6.86 15.40 -39.97
C THR A 61 7.48 16.79 -39.82
N GLN A 62 8.05 17.26 -40.93
CA GLN A 62 8.49 18.62 -41.19
C GLN A 62 7.29 19.49 -41.57
N ASP A 63 7.24 20.74 -41.10
CA ASP A 63 7.33 21.97 -41.91
C ASP A 63 6.56 23.17 -41.27
N GLY A 64 7.02 24.39 -41.56
CA GLY A 64 6.21 25.62 -41.46
C GLY A 64 6.65 26.66 -40.44
N GLY A 65 7.41 27.67 -40.91
CA GLY A 65 7.81 28.84 -40.14
C GLY A 65 6.69 29.86 -39.86
N GLY A 66 6.85 30.59 -38.75
CA GLY A 66 6.02 31.73 -38.38
C GLY A 66 6.76 32.64 -37.41
N ASN A 67 7.08 33.85 -37.87
CA ASN A 67 7.84 34.88 -37.18
C ASN A 67 6.97 35.50 -36.07
N GLY A 68 7.42 35.43 -34.80
CA GLY A 68 6.69 35.99 -33.66
C GLY A 68 7.61 36.28 -32.49
N SER A 69 8.08 37.53 -32.38
CA SER A 69 8.78 38.06 -31.21
C SER A 69 7.80 38.16 -30.03
N GLY A 70 7.64 37.05 -29.32
CA GLY A 70 7.06 36.98 -28.00
C GLY A 70 8.06 36.22 -27.15
N ARG A 71 8.49 36.80 -26.04
CA ARG A 71 9.38 36.16 -25.06
C ARG A 71 8.59 35.01 -24.44
N ALA A 72 8.56 33.86 -25.13
CA ALA A 72 7.94 32.64 -24.69
C ALA A 72 8.65 32.25 -23.41
N GLN A 73 7.97 32.45 -22.27
CA GLN A 73 8.30 31.72 -21.07
C GLN A 73 8.31 30.26 -21.52
N ILE A 74 9.49 29.63 -21.50
CA ILE A 74 9.62 28.20 -21.71
C ILE A 74 8.68 27.59 -20.69
N ALA A 75 7.54 27.10 -21.16
CA ALA A 75 6.58 26.40 -20.34
C ALA A 75 7.38 25.28 -19.68
N LYS A 76 7.53 25.35 -18.35
CA LYS A 76 8.06 24.23 -17.59
C LYS A 76 7.24 23.00 -18.02
N PRO A 77 7.88 21.86 -18.33
CA PRO A 77 7.15 20.64 -18.61
C PRO A 77 6.15 20.39 -17.47
N ILE A 78 4.88 20.29 -17.82
CA ILE A 78 3.78 19.70 -17.04
C ILE A 78 4.16 18.22 -16.87
N GLU A 79 4.21 17.55 -15.73
CA GLU A 79 4.05 17.85 -14.31
C GLU A 79 5.14 17.00 -13.62
N VAL A 80 5.97 17.59 -12.77
CA VAL A 80 6.71 16.77 -11.79
C VAL A 80 5.64 16.37 -10.78
N ASN A 81 5.16 15.12 -10.83
CA ASN A 81 4.29 14.59 -9.78
C ASN A 81 4.91 14.96 -8.43
N ASP A 82 4.17 15.71 -7.59
CA ASP A 82 4.69 16.22 -6.33
C ASP A 82 4.80 15.07 -5.32
N VAL A 83 5.86 14.27 -5.47
CA VAL A 83 6.16 13.12 -4.59
C VAL A 83 6.26 13.57 -3.14
N GLY A 84 6.78 14.78 -2.89
CA GLY A 84 6.84 15.36 -1.55
C GLY A 84 5.44 15.65 -0.99
N GLY A 85 4.57 16.29 -1.77
CA GLY A 85 3.17 16.51 -1.46
C GLY A 85 2.41 15.22 -1.21
N TRP A 86 2.65 14.19 -2.02
CA TRP A 86 2.09 12.85 -1.83
C TRP A 86 2.52 12.26 -0.48
N PHE A 87 3.83 12.26 -0.17
CA PHE A 87 4.33 11.76 1.12
C PHE A 87 3.77 12.53 2.30
N ASN A 88 3.52 13.84 2.16
CA ASN A 88 2.90 14.63 3.22
C ASN A 88 1.45 14.21 3.51
N GLN A 89 0.64 13.90 2.49
CA GLN A 89 -0.71 13.37 2.67
C GLN A 89 -0.66 11.97 3.28
N TYR A 90 0.19 11.13 2.72
CA TYR A 90 0.43 9.77 3.15
C TYR A 90 0.90 9.69 4.62
N ASP A 91 1.89 10.48 5.03
CA ASP A 91 2.40 10.49 6.41
C ASP A 91 1.36 11.02 7.42
N LYS A 92 0.43 11.89 7.00
CA LYS A 92 -0.69 12.31 7.86
C LYS A 92 -1.64 11.15 8.15
N ILE A 93 -1.99 10.36 7.13
CA ILE A 93 -2.84 9.17 7.30
C ILE A 93 -2.09 8.18 8.19
N ARG A 94 -0.82 7.89 7.89
CA ARG A 94 0.03 6.96 8.63
C ARG A 94 0.09 7.22 10.13
N ARG A 95 0.43 8.45 10.52
CA ARG A 95 0.54 8.81 11.93
C ARG A 95 -0.77 8.71 12.69
N HIS A 96 -1.89 8.77 11.99
CA HIS A 96 -3.21 8.67 12.62
C HIS A 96 -3.60 7.21 12.94
N TYR A 97 -3.17 6.24 12.13
CA TYR A 97 -3.57 4.84 12.32
C TYR A 97 -2.53 3.95 12.99
N GLU A 98 -1.24 4.30 12.95
CA GLU A 98 -0.19 3.47 13.56
C GLU A 98 -0.46 3.28 15.07
N MET A 99 -0.44 2.01 15.50
CA MET A 99 -0.47 1.68 16.93
C MET A 99 0.69 2.35 17.66
N THR A 100 0.41 2.97 18.82
CA THR A 100 1.47 3.42 19.72
C THR A 100 2.27 2.24 20.28
N ALA A 101 3.41 2.51 20.92
CA ALA A 101 4.20 1.46 21.56
C ALA A 101 3.40 0.72 22.64
N GLU A 102 2.60 1.47 23.41
CA GLU A 102 1.72 0.96 24.45
C GLU A 102 0.58 0.13 23.87
N GLU A 103 -0.08 0.63 22.81
CA GLU A 103 -1.14 -0.11 22.11
C GLU A 103 -0.60 -1.42 21.52
N ARG A 104 0.59 -1.39 20.91
CA ARG A 104 1.24 -2.60 20.37
C ARG A 104 1.57 -3.61 21.47
N GLN A 105 2.11 -3.14 22.59
CA GLN A 105 2.37 -4.02 23.74
C GLN A 105 1.07 -4.62 24.31
N TYR A 106 0.00 -3.83 24.38
CA TYR A 106 -1.30 -4.28 24.85
C TYR A 106 -1.92 -5.33 23.91
N PHE A 107 -1.88 -5.08 22.59
CA PHE A 107 -2.32 -6.02 21.56
C PHE A 107 -1.55 -7.34 21.64
N ASP A 108 -0.23 -7.28 21.82
CA ASP A 108 0.61 -8.47 21.97
C ASP A 108 0.27 -9.28 23.22
N GLN A 109 0.01 -8.61 24.35
CA GLN A 109 -0.45 -9.26 25.58
C GLN A 109 -1.81 -9.92 25.41
N LEU A 110 -2.73 -9.27 24.69
CA LEU A 110 -4.06 -9.79 24.43
C LEU A 110 -4.00 -11.08 23.61
N ILE A 111 -3.20 -11.08 22.53
CA ILE A 111 -3.02 -12.25 21.66
C ILE A 111 -2.34 -13.40 22.41
N ALA A 112 -1.41 -13.11 23.32
CA ALA A 112 -0.71 -14.11 24.10
C ALA A 112 -1.64 -14.92 25.05
N ARG A 113 -2.86 -14.42 25.34
CA ARG A 113 -3.85 -15.14 26.17
C ARG A 113 -4.41 -16.39 25.50
N GLY A 114 -4.33 -16.48 24.17
CA GLY A 114 -4.82 -17.62 23.40
C GLY A 114 -6.33 -17.60 23.13
N PRO A 115 -6.83 -18.52 22.28
CA PRO A 115 -8.23 -18.53 21.86
C PRO A 115 -9.19 -18.92 23.00
N ASN A 116 -10.48 -18.58 22.86
CA ASN A 116 -11.55 -18.88 23.84
C ASN A 116 -11.39 -18.20 25.22
N VAL A 117 -10.53 -17.19 25.33
CA VAL A 117 -10.52 -16.32 26.50
C VAL A 117 -11.65 -15.31 26.31
N ASN A 118 -12.59 -15.30 27.26
CA ASN A 118 -13.71 -14.37 27.23
C ASN A 118 -13.14 -12.93 27.28
N LEU A 119 -13.30 -12.16 26.20
CA LEU A 119 -12.83 -10.78 26.16
C LEU A 119 -13.61 -9.94 27.17
N GLY A 120 -12.89 -9.11 27.92
CA GLY A 120 -13.53 -8.00 28.61
C GLY A 120 -14.11 -7.01 27.59
N GLU A 121 -15.08 -6.21 28.02
CA GLU A 121 -15.66 -5.14 27.18
C GLU A 121 -14.58 -4.19 26.64
N ASP A 122 -13.58 -3.86 27.46
CA ASP A 122 -12.48 -2.98 27.08
C ASP A 122 -11.56 -3.61 26.03
N ASP A 123 -11.27 -4.92 26.13
CA ASP A 123 -10.47 -5.63 25.12
C ASP A 123 -11.19 -5.66 23.76
N ALA A 124 -12.51 -5.90 23.79
CA ALA A 124 -13.35 -5.90 22.60
C ALA A 124 -13.41 -4.50 21.95
N LYS A 125 -13.61 -3.45 22.76
CA LYS A 125 -13.58 -2.05 22.28
C LYS A 125 -12.23 -1.68 21.70
N PHE A 126 -11.14 -2.12 22.32
CA PHE A 126 -9.80 -1.87 21.83
C PHE A 126 -9.58 -2.50 20.43
N LEU A 127 -9.87 -3.80 20.28
CA LEU A 127 -9.73 -4.49 19.00
C LEU A 127 -10.65 -3.91 17.92
N GLN A 128 -11.90 -3.59 18.27
CA GLN A 128 -12.85 -2.96 17.36
C GLN A 128 -12.36 -1.58 16.93
N GLY A 129 -11.85 -0.79 17.87
CA GLY A 129 -11.28 0.53 17.61
C GLY A 129 -10.07 0.47 16.68
N LEU A 130 -9.19 -0.51 16.86
CA LEU A 130 -8.07 -0.74 15.93
C LEU A 130 -8.57 -1.14 14.54
N ALA A 131 -9.47 -2.11 14.44
CA ALA A 131 -10.02 -2.56 13.16
C ALA A 131 -10.67 -1.38 12.39
N GLN A 132 -11.45 -0.55 13.08
CA GLN A 132 -12.06 0.64 12.50
C GLN A 132 -11.00 1.66 12.06
N ARG A 133 -9.99 1.93 12.89
CA ARG A 133 -8.91 2.89 12.58
C ARG A 133 -8.15 2.50 11.30
N TYR A 134 -7.85 1.22 11.12
CA TYR A 134 -7.20 0.71 9.91
C TYR A 134 -8.14 0.72 8.69
N ALA A 135 -9.44 0.44 8.87
CA ALA A 135 -10.42 0.56 7.80
C ALA A 135 -10.61 2.01 7.33
N ASP A 136 -10.66 2.96 8.28
CA ASP A 136 -10.75 4.39 7.99
C ASP A 136 -9.48 4.89 7.27
N ALA A 137 -8.31 4.42 7.70
CA ALA A 137 -7.05 4.70 7.02
C ALA A 137 -7.03 4.16 5.59
N PHE A 138 -7.56 2.95 5.37
CA PHE A 138 -7.69 2.39 4.03
C PHE A 138 -8.60 3.25 3.16
N ASN A 139 -9.72 3.73 3.69
CA ASN A 139 -10.61 4.63 2.96
C ASN A 139 -9.96 5.97 2.64
N GLN A 140 -9.29 6.59 3.62
CA GLN A 140 -8.52 7.82 3.38
C GLN A 140 -7.40 7.61 2.36
N MET A 141 -6.75 6.44 2.35
CA MET A 141 -5.70 6.14 1.39
C MET A 141 -6.23 6.10 -0.04
N LYS A 142 -7.45 5.63 -0.27
CA LYS A 142 -8.08 5.63 -1.61
C LYS A 142 -8.27 7.03 -2.18
N ASP A 143 -8.47 8.01 -1.30
CA ASP A 143 -8.67 9.41 -1.69
C ASP A 143 -7.33 10.13 -1.99
N VAL A 144 -6.19 9.49 -1.73
CA VAL A 144 -4.87 10.01 -2.11
C VAL A 144 -4.58 9.64 -3.55
N ASP A 145 -4.32 10.65 -4.39
CA ASP A 145 -3.97 10.44 -5.79
C ASP A 145 -2.77 9.50 -5.93
N ALA A 146 -2.95 8.42 -6.68
CA ALA A 146 -1.87 7.50 -7.01
C ALA A 146 -1.01 8.10 -8.13
N ILE A 147 0.18 8.60 -7.77
CA ILE A 147 1.18 9.03 -8.75
C ILE A 147 2.08 7.85 -9.13
N SER A 148 2.64 7.87 -10.35
CA SER A 148 3.37 6.73 -10.92
C SER A 148 4.59 6.33 -10.09
N GLU A 149 5.28 7.30 -9.50
CA GLU A 149 6.47 7.11 -8.67
C GLU A 149 6.19 6.39 -7.35
N THR A 150 4.96 6.51 -6.82
CA THR A 150 4.54 5.93 -5.54
C THR A 150 3.47 4.85 -5.69
N SER A 151 3.02 4.56 -6.91
CA SER A 151 1.90 3.63 -7.18
C SER A 151 2.07 2.25 -6.52
N SER A 152 3.28 1.67 -6.59
CA SER A 152 3.57 0.39 -5.94
C SER A 152 3.51 0.49 -4.41
N LEU A 153 4.01 1.59 -3.83
CA LEU A 153 3.96 1.86 -2.40
C LEU A 153 2.51 2.07 -1.94
N HIS A 154 1.75 2.88 -2.67
CA HIS A 154 0.34 3.18 -2.42
C HIS A 154 -0.49 1.89 -2.38
N THR A 155 -0.37 1.05 -3.41
CA THR A 155 -1.10 -0.22 -3.51
C THR A 155 -0.73 -1.15 -2.35
N ALA A 156 0.56 -1.29 -2.07
CA ALA A 156 1.03 -2.16 -1.00
C ALA A 156 0.56 -1.68 0.39
N TYR A 157 0.48 -0.36 0.61
CA TYR A 157 -0.10 0.20 1.83
C TYR A 157 -1.60 -0.06 1.95
N GLY A 158 -2.35 0.10 0.85
CA GLY A 158 -3.78 -0.24 0.83
C GLY A 158 -4.03 -1.68 1.25
N ILE A 159 -3.24 -2.62 0.72
CA ILE A 159 -3.30 -4.05 1.09
C ILE A 159 -2.95 -4.25 2.56
N TYR A 160 -1.87 -3.63 3.05
CA TYR A 160 -1.47 -3.75 4.45
C TYR A 160 -2.58 -3.26 5.41
N LEU A 161 -3.18 -2.10 5.12
CA LEU A 161 -4.24 -1.52 5.95
C LEU A 161 -5.47 -2.42 6.06
N ILE A 162 -5.93 -2.97 4.94
CA ILE A 162 -7.11 -3.85 4.96
C ILE A 162 -6.80 -5.20 5.63
N GLU A 163 -5.61 -5.76 5.42
CA GLU A 163 -5.19 -7.00 6.06
C GLU A 163 -5.04 -6.84 7.58
N GLU A 164 -4.51 -5.71 8.05
CA GLU A 164 -4.40 -5.41 9.48
C GLU A 164 -5.80 -5.22 10.11
N ALA A 165 -6.70 -4.49 9.44
CA ALA A 165 -8.09 -4.36 9.88
C ALA A 165 -8.80 -5.72 10.00
N ASN A 166 -8.61 -6.59 9.00
CA ASN A 166 -9.14 -7.95 8.99
C ASN A 166 -8.53 -8.79 10.12
N LEU A 167 -7.22 -8.68 10.35
CA LEU A 167 -6.54 -9.40 11.43
C LEU A 167 -7.14 -9.04 12.80
N CYS A 168 -7.36 -7.74 13.08
CA CYS A 168 -7.99 -7.29 14.31
C CYS A 168 -9.42 -7.85 14.45
N GLY A 169 -10.21 -7.81 13.37
CA GLY A 169 -11.56 -8.39 13.35
C GLY A 169 -11.56 -9.90 13.59
N ASP A 170 -10.64 -10.63 12.96
CA ASP A 170 -10.52 -12.08 13.14
C ASP A 170 -10.06 -12.46 14.55
N TYR A 171 -9.21 -11.66 15.19
CA TYR A 171 -8.89 -11.84 16.60
C TYR A 171 -10.13 -11.69 17.49
N MET A 172 -10.96 -10.66 17.27
CA MET A 172 -12.22 -10.52 18.02
C MET A 172 -13.06 -11.79 17.90
N ARG A 173 -13.25 -12.28 16.66
CA ARG A 173 -14.01 -13.51 16.40
C ARG A 173 -13.40 -14.73 17.08
N VAL A 174 -12.07 -14.87 17.05
CA VAL A 174 -11.36 -15.97 17.71
C VAL A 174 -11.57 -15.99 19.23
N PHE A 175 -11.75 -14.83 19.85
CA PHE A 175 -12.00 -14.77 21.29
C PHE A 175 -13.48 -14.90 21.66
N THR A 176 -14.41 -14.46 20.81
CA THR A 176 -15.85 -14.44 21.12
C THR A 176 -16.63 -15.64 20.58
N GLU A 177 -16.22 -16.19 19.44
CA GLU A 177 -16.94 -17.29 18.78
C GLU A 177 -16.42 -18.65 19.26
N ARG A 178 -17.33 -19.60 19.51
CA ARG A 178 -16.97 -20.97 19.92
C ARG A 178 -16.21 -21.75 18.84
N ASN A 179 -16.49 -21.47 17.56
CA ASN A 179 -15.84 -22.13 16.42
C ASN A 179 -15.57 -21.09 15.31
N PRO A 180 -14.55 -20.23 15.49
CA PRO A 180 -14.29 -19.11 14.61
C PRO A 180 -13.81 -19.61 13.24
N ALA A 181 -14.53 -19.21 12.19
CA ALA A 181 -14.25 -19.62 10.81
C ALA A 181 -14.21 -18.45 9.85
N ASP A 182 -13.37 -18.51 8.82
CA ASP A 182 -13.33 -17.51 7.76
C ASP A 182 -14.61 -17.55 6.88
N LYS A 183 -14.68 -16.67 5.88
CA LYS A 183 -15.80 -16.61 4.93
C LYS A 183 -15.98 -17.91 4.13
N ASN A 184 -14.94 -18.73 4.03
CA ASN A 184 -14.93 -20.02 3.33
C ASN A 184 -15.21 -21.20 4.28
N GLY A 185 -15.55 -20.93 5.55
CA GLY A 185 -15.80 -21.94 6.57
C GLY A 185 -14.53 -22.61 7.12
N ARG A 186 -13.33 -22.09 6.82
CA ARG A 186 -12.07 -22.64 7.34
C ARG A 186 -11.81 -22.10 8.75
N PRO A 187 -11.32 -22.94 9.68
CA PRO A 187 -10.99 -22.47 11.02
C PRO A 187 -9.97 -21.32 11.01
N LEU A 188 -10.23 -20.25 11.77
CA LEU A 188 -9.34 -19.08 11.83
C LEU A 188 -8.08 -19.36 12.67
N ILE A 189 -8.23 -20.03 13.82
CA ILE A 189 -7.19 -20.19 14.84
C ILE A 189 -5.84 -20.67 14.28
N PRO A 190 -5.77 -21.74 13.45
CA PRO A 190 -4.48 -22.26 12.98
C PRO A 190 -3.68 -21.26 12.13
N GLY A 191 -4.35 -20.34 11.42
CA GLY A 191 -3.71 -19.40 10.49
C GLY A 191 -3.35 -18.04 11.10
N MET A 192 -3.81 -17.72 12.31
CA MET A 192 -3.65 -16.36 12.88
C MET A 192 -2.18 -15.96 13.08
N ALA A 193 -1.35 -16.89 13.59
CA ALA A 193 0.06 -16.61 13.84
C ALA A 193 0.84 -16.32 12.54
N ASP A 194 0.56 -17.08 11.48
CA ASP A 194 1.20 -16.92 10.19
C ASP A 194 0.76 -15.62 9.50
N ARG A 195 -0.53 -15.28 9.58
CA ARG A 195 -1.05 -14.00 9.07
C ARG A 195 -0.43 -12.81 9.76
N ARG A 196 -0.32 -12.84 11.09
CA ARG A 196 0.37 -11.79 11.85
C ARG A 196 1.84 -11.67 11.44
N LYS A 197 2.54 -12.79 11.27
CA LYS A 197 3.92 -12.80 10.79
C LYS A 197 4.04 -12.22 9.36
N ALA A 198 3.11 -12.56 8.47
CA ALA A 198 3.06 -12.02 7.12
C ALA A 198 2.83 -10.50 7.11
N LEU A 199 1.95 -9.99 7.96
CA LEU A 199 1.72 -8.55 8.14
C LEU A 199 2.97 -7.83 8.65
N LEU A 200 3.66 -8.38 9.65
CA LEU A 200 4.93 -7.81 10.15
C LEU A 200 6.02 -7.77 9.07
N ASN A 201 6.08 -8.77 8.18
CA ASN A 201 7.00 -8.76 7.05
C ASN A 201 6.60 -7.72 6.00
N SER A 202 5.31 -7.55 5.77
CA SER A 202 4.76 -6.52 4.86
C SER A 202 5.07 -5.11 5.39
N GLU A 203 4.89 -4.87 6.69
CA GLU A 203 5.26 -3.60 7.34
C GLU A 203 6.75 -3.25 7.11
N LYS A 204 7.65 -4.24 7.25
CA LYS A 204 9.08 -4.05 6.97
C LYS A 204 9.36 -3.76 5.50
N ALA A 205 8.71 -4.49 4.59
CA ALA A 205 8.87 -4.28 3.16
C ALA A 205 8.42 -2.87 2.74
N LEU A 206 7.29 -2.40 3.28
CA LEU A 206 6.77 -1.05 3.06
C LEU A 206 7.73 0.04 3.52
N LYS A 207 8.28 -0.08 4.74
CA LYS A 207 9.30 0.85 5.27
C LYS A 207 10.54 0.91 4.37
N ASN A 208 10.96 -0.22 3.80
CA ASN A 208 12.08 -0.26 2.87
C ASN A 208 11.74 0.42 1.53
N MET A 209 10.54 0.18 0.97
CA MET A 209 10.09 0.86 -0.26
C MET A 209 9.99 2.37 -0.05
N GLU A 210 9.39 2.80 1.05
CA GLU A 210 9.32 4.21 1.45
C GLU A 210 10.72 4.84 1.49
N TYR A 211 11.66 4.19 2.19
CA TYR A 211 13.04 4.66 2.28
C TYR A 211 13.67 4.82 0.88
N HIS A 212 13.54 3.83 0.01
CA HIS A 212 14.11 3.89 -1.33
C HIS A 212 13.52 5.01 -2.20
N ILE A 213 12.20 5.22 -2.13
CA ILE A 213 11.55 6.31 -2.88
C ILE A 213 12.00 7.66 -2.29
N LYS A 214 11.94 7.85 -0.97
CA LYS A 214 12.39 9.09 -0.33
C LYS A 214 13.84 9.44 -0.70
N GLN A 215 14.74 8.45 -0.70
CA GLN A 215 16.13 8.64 -1.15
C GLN A 215 16.23 9.04 -2.63
N SER A 216 15.44 8.41 -3.52
CA SER A 216 15.46 8.68 -4.96
C SER A 216 15.02 10.11 -5.30
N PHE A 217 14.14 10.69 -4.49
CA PHE A 217 13.60 12.04 -4.66
C PHE A 217 14.23 13.08 -3.70
N ASN A 218 15.27 12.70 -2.95
CA ASN A 218 15.92 13.55 -1.93
C ASN A 218 14.94 14.11 -0.88
N LEU A 219 13.91 13.34 -0.55
CA LEU A 219 12.95 13.66 0.51
C LEU A 219 13.55 13.23 1.86
N ARG A 220 13.38 14.09 2.86
CA ARG A 220 13.86 13.85 4.23
C ARG A 220 12.81 13.12 5.07
#